data_AF-A0AA46L6C6-F1
#
_entry.id   AF-A0AA46L6C6-F1
#
_cell.length_a   1.000
_cell.length_b   1.000
_cell.length_c   1.000
_cell.angle_alpha   90.00
_cell.angle_beta   90.00
_cell.angle_gamma   90.00
#
_symmetry.space_group_name_H-M   'P 1'
#
loop_
_entity.id
_entity.type
_entity.pdbx_description
1 polymer ?
#
loop_
_entity_poly.entity_id
_entity_poly.type
_entity_poly.pdbx_seq_one_letter_code
_entity_poly.pdbx_strand_id
1 'polypeptide(L)'
;MRTGKLIALSGCCLSFSASALMTSDFTFESGSDSSNYSAKGKPVNTYSVAETLPQDVLSNVYSMLPEGTLVNSAFIAPERYSSIDIDEELNGAEFATAKVTFLNEGAGYRNTLGYFVFDTNNPPINKDEIAAHVIIFPNTSKAPDGEMEEGDTIDLNVQLTAGQTLAFFIIPNGWGWSGSYNNIASLGSWGTPFYSYSNLNPESTSENRRHNVAFIDTQNEFLVLGFEDIYRPDGDNDFNDLLFTVEVSPFTAIDGVNTDGSTDSKYEPLVQENNPEVTVTSVYPSSDTYATMAFEDRWPLMGDYDFNDVVWRYRVTELLNGQREIKNITFDYTLQAMGAGFSNGFAVHLPNVNPANIASTVLTRNGEPVTHQVVQSGSEAVLVVSENLRKDLEALGELDSNCTFYRTQTACVSQQTSDVLNYQLTVELSTPVSREQVGYPPYDSFIFASKDSYHGDFTATPPGMSWQTHFKSFAGTSEMNNSFFNLHDDNSGGAESFLTNNNMPWAINIRDEWDHPIENVDISKAYPDFPTWVTSSGESETTWYQASTANKVIPATQQ
;
A
#
# COMPACT_ATOMS: atom_id res chain seq x y z
N MET A 1 25.89 -34.22 -13.82
CA MET A 1 24.94 -35.33 -13.72
C MET A 1 23.94 -34.97 -12.63
N ARG A 2 22.81 -34.37 -13.01
CA ARG A 2 21.68 -34.09 -12.13
C ARG A 2 20.58 -35.07 -12.51
N THR A 3 20.21 -35.93 -11.57
CA THR A 3 19.13 -36.91 -11.71
C THR A 3 17.80 -36.19 -11.55
N GLY A 4 17.18 -35.82 -12.66
CA GLY A 4 15.77 -35.41 -12.70
C GLY A 4 14.88 -36.62 -12.43
N LYS A 5 13.99 -36.50 -11.44
CA LYS A 5 12.88 -37.45 -11.28
C LYS A 5 11.80 -37.05 -12.28
N LEU A 6 11.75 -37.77 -13.41
CA LEU A 6 10.59 -37.80 -14.30
C LEU A 6 9.43 -38.47 -13.54
N ILE A 7 8.27 -37.81 -13.45
CA ILE A 7 7.02 -38.46 -13.07
C ILE A 7 6.34 -38.88 -14.38
N ALA A 8 6.37 -40.18 -14.68
CA ALA A 8 5.60 -40.78 -15.75
C ALA A 8 4.36 -41.45 -15.15
N LEU A 9 3.17 -40.93 -15.45
CA LEU A 9 1.89 -41.51 -15.04
C LEU A 9 1.52 -42.66 -15.99
N SER A 10 1.74 -43.89 -15.53
CA SER A 10 1.27 -45.10 -16.22
C SER A 10 -0.08 -45.52 -15.65
N GLY A 11 -1.11 -45.55 -16.48
CA GLY A 11 -2.47 -45.91 -16.12
C GLY A 11 -2.58 -47.36 -15.62
N CYS A 12 -2.96 -47.52 -14.37
CA CYS A 12 -3.47 -48.78 -13.83
C CYS A 12 -4.64 -48.47 -12.90
N CYS A 13 -5.85 -48.87 -13.30
CA CYS A 13 -7.06 -48.77 -12.51
C CYS A 13 -6.95 -49.64 -11.24
N LEU A 14 -6.55 -49.02 -10.13
CA LEU A 14 -6.79 -49.52 -8.78
C LEU A 14 -7.78 -48.54 -8.12
N SER A 15 -8.90 -49.07 -7.65
CA SER A 15 -9.86 -48.32 -6.85
C SER A 15 -9.19 -47.92 -5.53
N PHE A 16 -8.61 -46.73 -5.49
CA PHE A 16 -8.15 -46.09 -4.27
C PHE A 16 -9.38 -45.57 -3.53
N SER A 17 -9.62 -46.07 -2.32
CA SER A 17 -10.41 -45.34 -1.34
C SER A 17 -9.61 -44.09 -0.97
N ALA A 18 -9.97 -42.94 -1.52
CA ALA A 18 -9.32 -41.66 -1.25
C ALA A 18 -9.45 -41.32 0.24
N SER A 19 -8.33 -41.00 0.88
CA SER A 19 -8.30 -40.46 2.24
C SER A 19 -8.72 -38.99 2.19
N ALA A 20 -9.38 -38.50 3.24
CA ALA A 20 -9.72 -37.08 3.34
C ALA A 20 -8.45 -36.22 3.33
N LEU A 21 -8.45 -35.15 2.51
CA LEU A 21 -7.35 -34.20 2.40
C LEU A 21 -6.95 -33.64 3.78
N MET A 22 -5.66 -33.61 4.06
CA MET A 22 -5.04 -33.02 5.23
C MET A 22 -3.91 -32.06 4.83
N THR A 23 -3.48 -31.21 5.74
CA THR A 23 -2.37 -30.26 5.47
C THR A 23 -1.05 -30.95 5.12
N SER A 24 -0.85 -32.19 5.56
CA SER A 24 0.32 -33.00 5.23
C SER A 24 0.35 -33.50 3.79
N ASP A 25 -0.77 -33.43 3.08
CA ASP A 25 -0.88 -33.91 1.69
C ASP A 25 -0.45 -32.85 0.67
N PHE A 26 -0.27 -31.61 1.13
CA PHE A 26 0.23 -30.52 0.30
C PHE A 26 1.70 -30.74 -0.10
N THR A 27 1.98 -30.50 -1.36
CA THR A 27 3.34 -30.34 -1.88
C THR A 27 3.62 -28.87 -2.13
N PHE A 28 4.87 -28.50 -2.36
CA PHE A 28 5.24 -27.11 -2.51
C PHE A 28 6.07 -26.88 -3.76
N GLU A 29 5.77 -25.82 -4.49
CA GLU A 29 6.43 -25.44 -5.74
C GLU A 29 7.94 -25.21 -5.51
N SER A 30 8.28 -24.44 -4.48
CA SER A 30 9.67 -24.21 -4.08
C SER A 30 10.27 -25.35 -3.25
N GLY A 31 9.63 -26.52 -3.20
CA GLY A 31 10.08 -27.70 -2.44
C GLY A 31 9.76 -27.63 -0.94
N SER A 32 9.93 -28.75 -0.24
CA SER A 32 9.49 -28.92 1.16
C SER A 32 10.52 -28.47 2.22
N ASP A 33 11.72 -28.03 1.81
CA ASP A 33 12.77 -27.59 2.72
C ASP A 33 12.45 -26.17 3.21
N SER A 34 12.45 -25.95 4.53
CA SER A 34 12.12 -24.65 5.12
C SER A 34 13.09 -23.54 4.70
N SER A 35 14.33 -23.89 4.31
CA SER A 35 15.32 -22.93 3.80
C SER A 35 14.95 -22.30 2.46
N ASN A 36 13.95 -22.85 1.77
CA ASN A 36 13.44 -22.27 0.52
C ASN A 36 12.41 -21.15 0.76
N TYR A 37 12.13 -20.79 2.01
CA TYR A 37 11.16 -19.77 2.39
C TYR A 37 11.74 -18.83 3.43
N SER A 38 11.26 -17.59 3.45
CA SER A 38 11.51 -16.67 4.54
C SER A 38 10.75 -17.09 5.80
N ALA A 39 11.08 -16.47 6.94
CA ALA A 39 10.36 -16.72 8.18
C ALA A 39 8.88 -16.36 8.09
N LYS A 40 8.49 -15.44 7.20
CA LYS A 40 7.11 -14.99 6.97
C LYS A 40 6.42 -15.71 5.80
N GLY A 41 7.09 -16.66 5.15
CA GLY A 41 6.47 -17.57 4.19
C GLY A 41 6.59 -17.22 2.72
N LYS A 42 7.34 -16.17 2.39
CA LYS A 42 7.67 -15.84 1.00
C LYS A 42 8.71 -16.83 0.46
N PRO A 43 8.49 -17.49 -0.69
CA PRO A 43 9.52 -18.35 -1.29
C PRO A 43 10.76 -17.55 -1.71
N VAL A 44 11.95 -18.11 -1.51
CA VAL A 44 13.23 -17.42 -1.76
C VAL A 44 13.57 -17.34 -3.26
N ASN A 45 12.98 -18.21 -4.08
CA ASN A 45 13.17 -18.23 -5.53
C ASN A 45 12.21 -17.30 -6.30
N THR A 46 11.44 -16.46 -5.62
CA THR A 46 10.66 -15.41 -6.29
C THR A 46 11.57 -14.35 -6.88
N TYR A 47 11.16 -13.77 -8.01
CA TYR A 47 11.82 -12.62 -8.62
C TYR A 47 10.80 -11.52 -8.92
N SER A 48 11.19 -10.26 -8.91
CA SER A 48 10.27 -9.14 -9.18
C SER A 48 10.17 -8.85 -10.68
N VAL A 49 8.94 -8.64 -11.15
CA VAL A 49 8.62 -8.09 -12.49
C VAL A 49 7.87 -6.75 -12.39
N ALA A 50 7.87 -6.11 -11.22
CA ALA A 50 7.06 -4.91 -10.93
C ALA A 50 7.27 -3.79 -11.96
N GLU A 51 8.51 -3.54 -12.38
CA GLU A 51 8.86 -2.51 -13.37
C GLU A 51 8.32 -2.81 -14.78
N THR A 52 7.90 -4.05 -15.05
CA THR A 52 7.37 -4.49 -16.35
C THR A 52 5.88 -4.75 -16.32
N LEU A 53 5.22 -4.67 -15.16
CA LEU A 53 3.78 -4.83 -15.07
C LEU A 53 3.08 -3.65 -15.77
N PRO A 54 2.11 -3.91 -16.67
CA PRO A 54 1.35 -2.85 -17.30
C PRO A 54 0.49 -2.12 -16.25
N GLN A 55 0.85 -0.87 -15.94
CA GLN A 55 0.22 -0.11 -14.85
C GLN A 55 -1.25 0.25 -15.12
N ASP A 56 -1.60 0.37 -16.39
CA ASP A 56 -2.98 0.53 -16.86
C ASP A 56 -3.83 -0.71 -16.59
N VAL A 57 -3.28 -1.91 -16.83
CA VAL A 57 -3.92 -3.19 -16.52
C VAL A 57 -4.20 -3.32 -15.03
N LEU A 58 -3.22 -3.02 -14.18
CA LEU A 58 -3.41 -3.06 -12.73
C LEU A 58 -4.52 -2.10 -12.30
N SER A 59 -4.53 -0.89 -12.86
CA SER A 59 -5.60 0.09 -12.61
C SER A 59 -6.98 -0.42 -13.03
N ASN A 60 -7.09 -1.15 -14.14
CA ASN A 60 -8.33 -1.77 -14.59
C ASN A 60 -8.80 -2.90 -13.68
N VAL A 61 -7.89 -3.78 -13.25
CA VAL A 61 -8.22 -4.89 -12.33
C VAL A 61 -8.80 -4.34 -11.03
N TYR A 62 -8.11 -3.36 -10.43
CA TYR A 62 -8.56 -2.78 -9.17
C TYR A 62 -9.85 -1.96 -9.30
N SER A 63 -10.21 -1.50 -10.50
CA SER A 63 -11.49 -0.82 -10.73
C SER A 63 -12.65 -1.78 -10.99
N MET A 64 -12.35 -2.94 -11.57
CA MET A 64 -13.31 -4.02 -11.76
C MET A 64 -13.60 -4.77 -10.46
N LEU A 65 -12.65 -4.80 -9.52
CA LEU A 65 -12.76 -5.44 -8.19
C LEU A 65 -12.45 -4.45 -7.04
N PRO A 66 -13.28 -3.42 -6.85
CA PRO A 66 -13.06 -2.41 -5.82
C PRO A 66 -13.36 -2.97 -4.43
N GLU A 67 -12.46 -2.68 -3.49
CA GLU A 67 -12.56 -3.08 -2.08
C GLU A 67 -13.92 -2.76 -1.45
N GLY A 68 -14.49 -3.72 -0.71
CA GLY A 68 -15.73 -3.61 0.04
C GLY A 68 -16.99 -3.49 -0.84
N THR A 69 -16.86 -3.71 -2.14
CA THR A 69 -17.96 -3.59 -3.11
C THR A 69 -18.25 -4.93 -3.75
N LEU A 70 -19.50 -5.40 -3.58
CA LEU A 70 -19.98 -6.64 -4.18
C LEU A 70 -19.59 -6.74 -5.67
N VAL A 71 -18.95 -7.86 -6.03
CA VAL A 71 -18.49 -8.14 -7.39
C VAL A 71 -19.64 -8.03 -8.39
N ASN A 72 -19.35 -7.51 -9.58
CA ASN A 72 -20.30 -7.51 -10.67
C ASN A 72 -20.71 -8.96 -11.01
N SER A 73 -22.00 -9.26 -10.88
CA SER A 73 -22.55 -10.60 -11.15
C SER A 73 -22.23 -11.15 -12.55
N ALA A 74 -21.93 -10.29 -13.52
CA ALA A 74 -21.49 -10.71 -14.85
C ALA A 74 -20.13 -11.43 -14.84
N PHE A 75 -19.22 -11.05 -13.92
CA PHE A 75 -17.86 -11.62 -13.83
C PHE A 75 -17.88 -13.04 -13.24
N ILE A 76 -18.91 -13.37 -12.46
CA ILE A 76 -19.13 -14.68 -11.84
C ILE A 76 -20.28 -15.46 -12.49
N ALA A 77 -20.73 -15.08 -13.68
CA ALA A 77 -21.82 -15.76 -14.36
C ALA A 77 -21.45 -17.24 -14.66
N PRO A 78 -22.41 -18.19 -14.61
CA PRO A 78 -22.12 -19.63 -14.71
C PRO A 78 -21.39 -20.06 -15.99
N GLU A 79 -21.55 -19.32 -17.08
CA GLU A 79 -20.92 -19.55 -18.37
C GLU A 79 -19.46 -19.06 -18.44
N ARG A 80 -19.03 -18.21 -17.51
CA ARG A 80 -17.67 -17.65 -17.47
C ARG A 80 -16.67 -18.68 -17.00
N TYR A 81 -15.55 -18.77 -17.70
CA TYR A 81 -14.40 -19.56 -17.24
C TYR A 81 -13.79 -18.95 -15.98
N SER A 82 -13.32 -19.84 -15.12
CA SER A 82 -12.72 -19.48 -13.83
C SER A 82 -11.45 -20.27 -13.52
N SER A 83 -11.23 -21.39 -14.19
CA SER A 83 -9.96 -22.12 -14.30
C SER A 83 -9.43 -22.01 -15.73
N ILE A 84 -8.20 -22.46 -15.99
CA ILE A 84 -7.50 -22.31 -17.27
C ILE A 84 -7.50 -23.63 -18.04
N ASP A 85 -8.38 -23.73 -19.04
CA ASP A 85 -8.45 -24.89 -19.92
C ASP A 85 -7.38 -24.78 -21.01
N ILE A 86 -6.71 -25.89 -21.31
CA ILE A 86 -5.62 -25.98 -22.28
C ILE A 86 -6.16 -26.62 -23.56
N ASP A 87 -6.03 -25.86 -24.65
CA ASP A 87 -6.54 -26.22 -25.99
C ASP A 87 -6.07 -27.63 -26.40
N GLU A 88 -7.00 -28.39 -27.01
CA GLU A 88 -6.74 -29.75 -27.51
C GLU A 88 -5.62 -29.80 -28.56
N GLU A 89 -5.36 -28.69 -29.27
CA GLU A 89 -4.34 -28.63 -30.32
C GLU A 89 -3.01 -28.02 -29.85
N LEU A 90 -2.98 -27.37 -28.67
CA LEU A 90 -1.81 -26.62 -28.13
C LEU A 90 -1.15 -25.66 -29.15
N ASN A 91 -1.86 -25.34 -30.23
CA ASN A 91 -1.32 -24.69 -31.43
C ASN A 91 0.03 -25.27 -31.91
N GLY A 92 0.24 -26.59 -31.75
CA GLY A 92 1.43 -27.31 -32.18
C GLY A 92 2.60 -27.34 -31.19
N ALA A 93 2.46 -26.80 -29.98
CA ALA A 93 3.43 -26.97 -28.89
C ALA A 93 3.33 -28.38 -28.26
N GLU A 94 4.44 -28.88 -27.69
CA GLU A 94 4.45 -30.19 -26.99
C GLU A 94 3.73 -30.10 -25.63
N PHE A 95 3.92 -28.99 -24.94
CA PHE A 95 3.27 -28.63 -23.68
C PHE A 95 3.31 -27.11 -23.52
N ALA A 96 2.44 -26.58 -22.67
CA ALA A 96 2.51 -25.23 -22.17
C ALA A 96 3.12 -25.20 -20.75
N THR A 97 3.71 -24.06 -20.38
CA THR A 97 4.19 -23.79 -19.02
C THR A 97 3.41 -22.61 -18.44
N ALA A 98 3.47 -22.42 -17.13
CA ALA A 98 2.82 -21.28 -16.48
C ALA A 98 3.74 -20.60 -15.45
N LYS A 99 3.53 -19.31 -15.22
CA LYS A 99 4.10 -18.58 -14.07
C LYS A 99 3.02 -17.70 -13.44
N VAL A 100 3.22 -17.38 -12.17
CA VAL A 100 2.29 -16.60 -11.35
C VAL A 100 2.99 -15.37 -10.81
N THR A 101 2.34 -14.22 -10.92
CA THR A 101 2.82 -12.95 -10.34
C THR A 101 1.80 -12.40 -9.36
N PHE A 102 2.21 -12.17 -8.12
CA PHE A 102 1.39 -11.53 -7.10
C PHE A 102 1.15 -10.05 -7.45
N LEU A 103 -0.11 -9.60 -7.32
CA LEU A 103 -0.49 -8.20 -7.53
C LEU A 103 -0.84 -7.52 -6.21
N ASN A 104 -1.87 -8.03 -5.52
CA ASN A 104 -2.40 -7.40 -4.32
C ASN A 104 -3.08 -8.40 -3.40
N GLU A 105 -3.36 -7.92 -2.19
CA GLU A 105 -4.16 -8.56 -1.17
C GLU A 105 -5.00 -7.46 -0.51
N GLY A 106 -6.32 -7.68 -0.44
CA GLY A 106 -7.27 -6.91 0.39
C GLY A 106 -7.65 -7.62 1.71
N ALA A 107 -7.22 -8.87 1.87
CA ALA A 107 -7.68 -9.74 2.94
C ALA A 107 -7.19 -9.36 4.34
N GLY A 108 -8.04 -9.59 5.34
CA GLY A 108 -7.63 -9.68 6.75
C GLY A 108 -6.99 -11.03 7.12
N TYR A 109 -7.16 -12.06 6.28
CA TYR A 109 -6.58 -13.38 6.49
C TYR A 109 -5.24 -13.57 5.77
N ARG A 110 -4.37 -14.36 6.41
CA ARG A 110 -3.06 -14.73 5.86
C ARG A 110 -3.21 -15.93 4.93
N ASN A 111 -3.68 -15.64 3.73
CA ASN A 111 -4.08 -16.66 2.76
C ASN A 111 -2.89 -17.43 2.21
N THR A 112 -3.13 -18.70 1.88
CA THR A 112 -2.19 -19.55 1.15
C THR A 112 -2.69 -19.69 -0.29
N LEU A 113 -1.83 -19.50 -1.28
CA LEU A 113 -2.14 -19.75 -2.69
C LEU A 113 -1.53 -21.07 -3.17
N GLY A 114 -2.32 -21.86 -3.91
CA GLY A 114 -1.84 -23.07 -4.57
C GLY A 114 -2.53 -23.35 -5.90
N TYR A 115 -2.05 -24.38 -6.61
CA TYR A 115 -2.61 -24.86 -7.86
C TYR A 115 -2.74 -26.39 -7.89
N PHE A 116 -3.52 -26.87 -8.84
CA PHE A 116 -3.69 -28.26 -9.21
C PHE A 116 -4.02 -28.37 -10.69
N VAL A 117 -3.82 -29.56 -11.25
CA VAL A 117 -4.10 -29.85 -12.67
C VAL A 117 -4.97 -31.09 -12.76
N PHE A 118 -5.94 -31.08 -13.67
CA PHE A 118 -6.81 -32.21 -13.94
C PHE A 118 -7.14 -32.36 -15.43
N ASP A 119 -7.73 -33.50 -15.81
CA ASP A 119 -8.24 -33.73 -17.17
C ASP A 119 -9.57 -33.00 -17.35
N THR A 120 -9.64 -32.07 -18.31
CA THR A 120 -10.80 -31.22 -18.57
C THR A 120 -12.09 -32.03 -18.77
N ASN A 121 -11.98 -33.20 -19.41
CA ASN A 121 -13.12 -34.08 -19.69
C ASN A 121 -13.43 -35.05 -18.55
N ASN A 122 -12.57 -35.13 -17.53
CA ASN A 122 -12.77 -35.92 -16.33
C ASN A 122 -12.38 -35.12 -15.07
N PRO A 123 -13.12 -34.03 -14.77
CA PRO A 123 -12.79 -33.16 -13.64
C PRO A 123 -13.02 -33.87 -12.29
N PRO A 124 -12.26 -33.50 -11.24
CA PRO A 124 -12.46 -34.04 -9.91
C PRO A 124 -13.87 -33.70 -9.39
N ILE A 125 -14.51 -34.67 -8.74
CA ILE A 125 -15.87 -34.49 -8.18
C ILE A 125 -15.80 -33.80 -6.81
N ASN A 126 -14.70 -34.00 -6.09
CA ASN A 126 -14.44 -33.41 -4.77
C ASN A 126 -12.93 -33.22 -4.57
N LYS A 127 -12.55 -32.44 -3.55
CA LYS A 127 -11.16 -32.11 -3.26
C LYS A 127 -10.26 -33.33 -2.99
N ASP A 128 -10.81 -34.44 -2.50
CA ASP A 128 -10.02 -35.63 -2.15
C ASP A 128 -9.64 -36.45 -3.41
N GLU A 129 -10.23 -36.15 -4.58
CA GLU A 129 -9.90 -36.76 -5.87
C GLU A 129 -8.79 -36.00 -6.63
N ILE A 130 -8.36 -34.84 -6.13
CA ILE A 130 -7.27 -34.07 -6.74
C ILE A 130 -5.95 -34.82 -6.53
N ALA A 131 -5.27 -35.13 -7.63
CA ALA A 131 -4.05 -35.93 -7.62
C ALA A 131 -2.89 -35.27 -6.83
N ALA A 132 -2.77 -33.95 -6.92
CA ALA A 132 -1.78 -33.17 -6.18
C ALA A 132 -2.28 -31.74 -5.96
N HIS A 133 -2.22 -31.28 -4.71
CA HIS A 133 -2.32 -29.87 -4.37
C HIS A 133 -0.90 -29.33 -4.18
N VAL A 134 -0.53 -28.31 -4.95
CA VAL A 134 0.80 -27.71 -4.94
C VAL A 134 0.70 -26.27 -4.43
N ILE A 135 1.34 -25.97 -3.31
CA ILE A 135 1.41 -24.63 -2.72
C ILE A 135 2.43 -23.79 -3.50
N ILE A 136 1.98 -22.61 -3.93
CA ILE A 136 2.80 -21.58 -4.58
C ILE A 136 3.34 -20.64 -3.50
N PHE A 137 2.43 -19.98 -2.78
CA PHE A 137 2.76 -19.07 -1.70
C PHE A 137 2.13 -19.57 -0.40
N PRO A 138 2.93 -20.03 0.57
CA PRO A 138 2.44 -20.38 1.89
C PRO A 138 1.70 -19.22 2.58
N ASN A 139 2.18 -17.99 2.37
CA ASN A 139 1.60 -16.76 2.89
C ASN A 139 1.60 -15.69 1.79
N THR A 140 0.42 -15.20 1.42
CA THR A 140 0.28 -14.11 0.44
C THR A 140 0.36 -12.72 1.06
N SER A 141 0.55 -12.63 2.38
CA SER A 141 0.41 -11.38 3.10
C SER A 141 1.41 -10.31 2.69
N LYS A 142 0.94 -9.06 2.64
CA LYS A 142 1.80 -7.87 2.59
C LYS A 142 2.37 -7.57 3.98
N ALA A 143 3.34 -6.66 4.05
CA ALA A 143 3.78 -6.14 5.33
C ALA A 143 2.60 -5.50 6.10
N PRO A 144 2.52 -5.67 7.45
CA PRO A 144 3.55 -6.26 8.31
C PRO A 144 3.48 -7.79 8.44
N ASP A 145 2.38 -8.43 8.04
CA ASP A 145 2.09 -9.84 8.33
C ASP A 145 2.80 -10.84 7.40
N GLY A 146 3.19 -10.38 6.21
CA GLY A 146 4.02 -11.11 5.27
C GLY A 146 5.08 -10.23 4.62
N GLU A 147 5.51 -10.63 3.43
CA GLU A 147 6.62 -10.02 2.66
C GLU A 147 6.32 -9.97 1.16
N MET A 148 5.07 -10.26 0.75
CA MET A 148 4.70 -10.19 -0.65
C MET A 148 4.66 -8.73 -1.11
N GLU A 149 5.21 -8.48 -2.29
CA GLU A 149 5.27 -7.20 -2.97
C GLU A 149 4.70 -7.37 -4.38
N GLU A 150 4.00 -6.34 -4.88
CA GLU A 150 3.46 -6.35 -6.23
C GLU A 150 4.58 -6.65 -7.24
N GLY A 151 4.35 -7.63 -8.13
CA GLY A 151 5.36 -8.10 -9.08
C GLY A 151 6.18 -9.30 -8.62
N ASP A 152 6.05 -9.78 -7.38
CA ASP A 152 6.67 -11.03 -6.96
C ASP A 152 6.18 -12.21 -7.83
N THR A 153 7.11 -12.81 -8.55
CA THR A 153 6.82 -13.82 -9.59
C THR A 153 7.52 -15.14 -9.30
N ILE A 154 6.84 -16.24 -9.63
CA ILE A 154 7.38 -17.60 -9.57
C ILE A 154 6.94 -18.41 -10.79
N ASP A 155 7.89 -19.11 -11.41
CA ASP A 155 7.62 -20.04 -12.49
C ASP A 155 7.09 -21.36 -11.91
N LEU A 156 5.97 -21.86 -12.43
CA LEU A 156 5.39 -23.13 -11.99
C LEU A 156 6.09 -24.29 -12.71
N ASN A 157 6.53 -25.29 -11.95
CA ASN A 157 7.15 -26.52 -12.46
C ASN A 157 6.09 -27.50 -12.96
N VAL A 158 5.29 -27.05 -13.92
CA VAL A 158 4.21 -27.80 -14.56
C VAL A 158 4.42 -27.84 -16.07
N GLN A 159 4.10 -28.99 -16.67
CA GLN A 159 4.00 -29.15 -18.12
C GLN A 159 2.54 -29.49 -18.43
N LEU A 160 1.84 -28.51 -19.00
CA LEU A 160 0.43 -28.58 -19.32
C LEU A 160 0.26 -29.16 -20.72
N THR A 161 -0.43 -30.29 -20.83
CA THR A 161 -0.71 -30.94 -22.11
C THR A 161 -2.13 -30.67 -22.56
N ALA A 162 -2.38 -30.84 -23.87
CA ALA A 162 -3.71 -30.74 -24.47
C ALA A 162 -4.79 -31.46 -23.65
N GLY A 163 -5.93 -30.80 -23.44
CA GLY A 163 -7.07 -31.34 -22.69
C GLY A 163 -6.91 -31.34 -21.17
N GLN A 164 -5.89 -30.67 -20.62
CA GLN A 164 -5.78 -30.42 -19.18
C GLN A 164 -6.37 -29.07 -18.77
N THR A 165 -6.79 -28.96 -17.52
CA THR A 165 -7.15 -27.69 -16.88
C THR A 165 -6.14 -27.38 -15.78
N LEU A 166 -5.55 -26.18 -15.81
CA LEU A 166 -4.82 -25.59 -14.68
C LEU A 166 -5.82 -24.81 -13.81
N ALA A 167 -5.92 -25.18 -12.54
CA ALA A 167 -6.81 -24.54 -11.59
C ALA A 167 -6.05 -24.14 -10.32
N PHE A 168 -6.52 -23.06 -9.71
CA PHE A 168 -5.96 -22.49 -8.48
C PHE A 168 -6.89 -22.72 -7.29
N PHE A 169 -6.34 -22.63 -6.09
CA PHE A 169 -7.10 -22.59 -4.84
C PHE A 169 -6.42 -21.65 -3.85
N ILE A 170 -7.22 -21.10 -2.96
CA ILE A 170 -6.74 -20.44 -1.74
C ILE A 170 -7.14 -21.25 -0.51
N ILE A 171 -6.33 -21.17 0.53
CA ILE A 171 -6.71 -21.63 1.87
C ILE A 171 -6.89 -20.40 2.74
N PRO A 172 -8.14 -20.06 3.10
CA PRO A 172 -8.42 -18.93 3.97
C PRO A 172 -7.64 -19.06 5.28
N ASN A 173 -6.80 -18.08 5.59
CA ASN A 173 -5.90 -18.10 6.76
C ASN A 173 -5.05 -19.39 6.86
N GLY A 174 -4.67 -19.97 5.72
CA GLY A 174 -3.90 -21.22 5.65
C GLY A 174 -2.55 -21.13 6.37
N TRP A 175 -1.90 -19.97 6.32
CA TRP A 175 -0.65 -19.71 7.05
C TRP A 175 -0.84 -19.70 8.57
N GLY A 176 -1.98 -19.16 9.02
CA GLY A 176 -2.33 -18.95 10.42
C GLY A 176 -1.63 -17.74 11.07
N TRP A 177 -1.96 -17.51 12.34
CA TRP A 177 -1.51 -16.33 13.10
C TRP A 177 -0.05 -16.38 13.60
N SER A 178 0.56 -17.56 13.58
CA SER A 178 1.93 -17.79 14.05
C SER A 178 2.70 -18.75 13.13
N GLY A 179 2.35 -18.77 11.84
CA GLY A 179 3.02 -19.59 10.84
C GLY A 179 4.48 -19.19 10.62
N SER A 180 5.28 -20.11 10.09
CA SER A 180 6.68 -19.89 9.76
C SER A 180 7.13 -20.77 8.57
N TYR A 181 8.00 -20.24 7.72
CA TYR A 181 8.55 -20.90 6.51
C TYR A 181 7.52 -21.45 5.50
N ASN A 182 7.22 -22.74 5.51
CA ASN A 182 6.24 -23.36 4.61
C ASN A 182 5.06 -23.97 5.37
N ASN A 183 4.76 -23.43 6.55
CA ASN A 183 3.70 -23.92 7.41
C ASN A 183 2.31 -23.67 6.80
N ILE A 184 1.51 -24.74 6.68
CA ILE A 184 0.06 -24.65 6.46
C ILE A 184 -0.65 -25.14 7.72
N ALA A 185 -1.18 -24.19 8.50
CA ALA A 185 -1.73 -24.44 9.83
C ALA A 185 -3.06 -25.22 9.81
N SER A 186 -3.88 -25.01 8.78
CA SER A 186 -5.19 -25.65 8.65
C SER A 186 -5.69 -25.64 7.20
N LEU A 187 -6.87 -26.22 6.97
CA LEU A 187 -7.62 -26.08 5.70
C LEU A 187 -8.58 -24.88 5.74
N GLY A 188 -8.28 -23.87 6.55
CA GLY A 188 -9.14 -22.72 6.79
C GLY A 188 -10.33 -22.98 7.72
N SER A 189 -11.07 -21.91 8.03
CA SER A 189 -12.18 -21.90 8.98
C SER A 189 -13.30 -22.90 8.64
N TRP A 190 -13.47 -23.21 7.35
CA TRP A 190 -14.49 -24.13 6.85
C TRP A 190 -13.97 -25.55 6.59
N GLY A 191 -12.71 -25.83 6.94
CA GLY A 191 -12.10 -27.15 6.75
C GLY A 191 -11.91 -27.54 5.28
N THR A 192 -11.90 -26.57 4.37
CA THR A 192 -11.69 -26.76 2.94
C THR A 192 -11.03 -25.52 2.32
N PRO A 193 -10.11 -25.70 1.35
CA PRO A 193 -9.73 -24.62 0.45
C PRO A 193 -10.92 -24.14 -0.39
N PHE A 194 -10.81 -22.93 -0.93
CA PHE A 194 -11.69 -22.40 -1.98
C PHE A 194 -10.99 -22.46 -3.33
N TYR A 195 -11.67 -23.07 -4.29
CA TYR A 195 -11.12 -23.48 -5.58
C TYR A 195 -11.66 -22.59 -6.70
N SER A 196 -10.81 -22.31 -7.67
CA SER A 196 -11.22 -21.69 -8.94
C SER A 196 -12.18 -22.57 -9.75
N TYR A 197 -12.08 -23.89 -9.59
CA TYR A 197 -13.05 -24.83 -10.13
C TYR A 197 -14.24 -24.96 -9.17
N SER A 198 -15.25 -24.11 -9.38
CA SER A 198 -16.36 -23.87 -8.44
C SER A 198 -17.14 -25.11 -7.99
N ASN A 199 -17.16 -26.18 -8.79
CA ASN A 199 -17.86 -27.42 -8.41
C ASN A 199 -17.29 -28.08 -7.14
N LEU A 200 -16.06 -27.75 -6.75
CA LEU A 200 -15.40 -28.24 -5.54
C LEU A 200 -15.76 -27.44 -4.28
N ASN A 201 -16.35 -26.26 -4.44
CA ASN A 201 -16.59 -25.35 -3.31
C ASN A 201 -17.81 -25.77 -2.47
N PRO A 202 -17.77 -25.52 -1.15
CA PRO A 202 -18.65 -26.15 -0.18
C PRO A 202 -20.09 -25.61 -0.15
N GLU A 203 -20.39 -24.52 -0.86
CA GLU A 203 -21.71 -23.91 -0.84
C GLU A 203 -22.77 -24.81 -1.49
N SER A 204 -23.90 -24.96 -0.81
CA SER A 204 -25.04 -25.70 -1.36
C SER A 204 -25.73 -24.98 -2.52
N THR A 205 -25.60 -23.65 -2.58
CA THR A 205 -26.14 -22.79 -3.63
C THR A 205 -25.07 -22.62 -4.72
N SER A 206 -25.38 -23.00 -5.96
CA SER A 206 -24.45 -22.98 -7.09
C SER A 206 -23.82 -21.61 -7.35
N GLU A 207 -24.58 -20.55 -7.18
CA GLU A 207 -24.19 -19.16 -7.42
C GLU A 207 -23.14 -18.67 -6.40
N ASN A 208 -23.18 -19.23 -5.18
CA ASN A 208 -22.23 -18.88 -4.12
C ASN A 208 -20.93 -19.67 -4.21
N ARG A 209 -20.90 -20.78 -4.96
CA ARG A 209 -19.68 -21.59 -5.14
C ARG A 209 -18.60 -20.89 -5.98
N ARG A 210 -18.88 -19.75 -6.60
CA ARG A 210 -17.85 -18.94 -7.26
C ARG A 210 -17.07 -18.20 -6.19
N HIS A 211 -15.81 -18.59 -5.99
CA HIS A 211 -14.86 -17.91 -5.11
C HIS A 211 -13.77 -17.16 -5.88
N ASN A 212 -13.85 -17.18 -7.21
CA ASN A 212 -12.92 -16.45 -8.04
C ASN A 212 -13.57 -15.85 -9.30
N VAL A 213 -12.89 -14.81 -9.78
CA VAL A 213 -13.06 -14.21 -11.11
C VAL A 213 -11.78 -14.42 -11.91
N ALA A 214 -11.90 -14.39 -13.24
CA ALA A 214 -10.77 -14.49 -14.16
C ALA A 214 -11.00 -13.54 -15.35
N PHE A 215 -10.07 -12.60 -15.52
CA PHE A 215 -10.04 -11.66 -16.63
C PHE A 215 -8.93 -12.03 -17.60
N ILE A 216 -9.17 -11.93 -18.90
CA ILE A 216 -8.15 -12.16 -19.93
C ILE A 216 -7.65 -10.83 -20.50
N ASP A 217 -6.33 -10.66 -20.55
CA ASP A 217 -5.67 -9.57 -21.24
C ASP A 217 -4.92 -10.10 -22.45
N THR A 218 -5.52 -9.95 -23.64
CA THR A 218 -4.91 -10.40 -24.89
C THR A 218 -3.81 -9.48 -25.40
N GLN A 219 -3.72 -8.25 -24.89
CA GLN A 219 -2.69 -7.30 -25.29
C GLN A 219 -1.37 -7.63 -24.59
N ASN A 220 -1.44 -7.98 -23.31
CA ASN A 220 -0.28 -8.31 -22.49
C ASN A 220 -0.09 -9.82 -22.27
N GLU A 221 -0.97 -10.64 -22.85
CA GLU A 221 -0.88 -12.11 -22.92
C GLU A 221 -0.87 -12.82 -21.55
N PHE A 222 -1.75 -12.40 -20.64
CA PHE A 222 -1.97 -13.07 -19.35
C PHE A 222 -3.44 -13.07 -18.92
N LEU A 223 -3.74 -13.88 -17.90
CA LEU A 223 -4.97 -13.76 -17.13
C LEU A 223 -4.72 -13.07 -15.79
N VAL A 224 -5.74 -12.38 -15.28
CA VAL A 224 -5.79 -11.89 -13.91
C VAL A 224 -6.85 -12.66 -13.15
N LEU A 225 -6.47 -13.26 -12.02
CA LEU A 225 -7.37 -13.98 -11.13
C LEU A 225 -7.52 -13.20 -9.83
N GLY A 226 -8.77 -13.08 -9.38
CA GLY A 226 -9.13 -12.55 -8.06
C GLY A 226 -9.91 -13.59 -7.27
N PHE A 227 -9.62 -13.71 -5.98
CA PHE A 227 -10.30 -14.62 -5.07
C PHE A 227 -11.01 -13.87 -3.94
N GLU A 228 -12.10 -14.46 -3.48
CA GLU A 228 -12.78 -14.17 -2.21
C GLU A 228 -12.38 -15.26 -1.20
N ASP A 229 -12.01 -14.86 0.02
CA ASP A 229 -11.50 -15.74 1.07
C ASP A 229 -12.53 -16.12 2.16
N ILE A 230 -13.76 -15.59 2.07
CA ILE A 230 -14.86 -15.90 2.97
C ILE A 230 -15.93 -16.78 2.30
N TYR A 231 -16.46 -17.74 3.06
CA TYR A 231 -17.58 -18.58 2.62
C TYR A 231 -18.78 -17.74 2.17
N ARG A 232 -19.23 -17.92 0.94
CA ARG A 232 -20.25 -17.04 0.35
C ARG A 232 -21.68 -17.48 0.73
N PRO A 233 -22.59 -16.53 1.02
CA PRO A 233 -22.54 -15.11 0.69
C PRO A 233 -22.11 -14.20 1.86
N ASP A 234 -21.40 -14.74 2.87
CA ASP A 234 -20.81 -13.91 3.91
C ASP A 234 -19.59 -13.15 3.34
N GLY A 235 -19.00 -12.22 4.10
CA GLY A 235 -17.95 -11.33 3.61
C GLY A 235 -18.48 -10.14 2.81
N ASP A 236 -17.60 -9.42 2.12
CA ASP A 236 -17.94 -8.31 1.23
C ASP A 236 -18.12 -8.75 -0.24
N ASN A 237 -17.64 -9.95 -0.59
CA ASN A 237 -17.87 -10.58 -1.90
C ASN A 237 -17.31 -9.72 -3.04
N ASP A 238 -16.18 -9.07 -2.85
CA ASP A 238 -15.53 -8.20 -3.85
C ASP A 238 -14.44 -8.90 -4.68
N PHE A 239 -14.01 -10.09 -4.23
CA PHE A 239 -13.07 -10.99 -4.91
C PHE A 239 -11.67 -10.40 -5.11
N ASN A 240 -11.27 -9.47 -4.25
CA ASN A 240 -9.94 -8.86 -4.29
C ASN A 240 -9.04 -9.26 -3.10
N ASP A 241 -9.50 -10.15 -2.22
CA ASP A 241 -8.75 -10.70 -1.07
C ASP A 241 -7.37 -11.21 -1.50
N LEU A 242 -7.28 -11.77 -2.70
CA LEU A 242 -6.03 -12.08 -3.36
C LEU A 242 -6.13 -11.85 -4.87
N LEU A 243 -5.21 -11.05 -5.42
CA LEU A 243 -5.07 -10.78 -6.84
C LEU A 243 -3.70 -11.23 -7.36
N PHE A 244 -3.69 -11.96 -8.46
CA PHE A 244 -2.47 -12.42 -9.13
C PHE A 244 -2.68 -12.59 -10.64
N THR A 245 -1.60 -12.51 -11.41
CA THR A 245 -1.63 -12.88 -12.82
C THR A 245 -1.18 -14.32 -13.04
N VAL A 246 -1.64 -14.90 -14.15
CA VAL A 246 -1.17 -16.18 -14.66
C VAL A 246 -0.78 -16.00 -16.12
N GLU A 247 0.51 -16.17 -16.40
CA GLU A 247 1.04 -16.19 -17.76
C GLU A 247 1.22 -17.65 -18.19
N VAL A 248 0.47 -18.08 -19.20
CA VAL A 248 0.64 -19.38 -19.86
C VAL A 248 1.46 -19.19 -21.13
N SER A 249 2.46 -20.04 -21.33
CA SER A 249 3.38 -19.96 -22.47
C SER A 249 3.37 -21.27 -23.27
N PRO A 250 3.03 -21.25 -24.58
CA PRO A 250 2.56 -20.08 -25.33
C PRO A 250 1.16 -19.63 -24.88
N PHE A 251 0.85 -18.33 -24.99
CA PHE A 251 -0.46 -17.79 -24.60
C PHE A 251 -1.61 -18.42 -25.42
N THR A 252 -1.34 -18.75 -26.67
CA THR A 252 -2.25 -19.48 -27.56
C THR A 252 -2.53 -20.92 -27.12
N ALA A 253 -1.93 -21.43 -26.03
CA ALA A 253 -2.31 -22.72 -25.46
C ALA A 253 -3.61 -22.66 -24.64
N ILE A 254 -4.08 -21.47 -24.29
CA ILE A 254 -5.33 -21.28 -23.54
C ILE A 254 -6.53 -21.48 -24.48
N ASP A 255 -7.53 -22.25 -24.03
CA ASP A 255 -8.77 -22.47 -24.78
C ASP A 255 -9.46 -21.14 -25.13
N GLY A 256 -9.74 -20.98 -26.43
CA GLY A 256 -10.35 -19.78 -26.98
C GLY A 256 -9.40 -18.59 -27.20
N VAL A 257 -8.08 -18.78 -27.16
CA VAL A 257 -7.09 -17.79 -27.63
C VAL A 257 -6.62 -18.15 -29.03
N ASN A 258 -6.89 -17.29 -30.00
CA ASN A 258 -6.56 -17.51 -31.40
C ASN A 258 -5.12 -17.10 -31.73
N THR A 259 -4.55 -17.70 -32.78
CA THR A 259 -3.19 -17.42 -33.25
C THR A 259 -2.97 -15.99 -33.77
N ASP A 260 -4.05 -15.25 -34.04
CA ASP A 260 -4.01 -13.83 -34.44
C ASP A 260 -4.11 -12.85 -33.26
N GLY A 261 -4.12 -13.36 -32.02
CA GLY A 261 -4.22 -12.57 -30.79
C GLY A 261 -5.65 -12.18 -30.41
N SER A 262 -6.67 -12.57 -31.19
CA SER A 262 -8.07 -12.44 -30.77
C SER A 262 -8.48 -13.56 -29.81
N THR A 263 -9.58 -13.37 -29.09
CA THR A 263 -10.13 -14.42 -28.20
C THR A 263 -11.62 -14.60 -28.41
N ASP A 264 -12.06 -15.87 -28.46
CA ASP A 264 -13.46 -16.32 -28.31
C ASP A 264 -13.66 -17.10 -27.00
N SER A 265 -12.69 -16.99 -26.08
CA SER A 265 -12.74 -17.56 -24.75
C SER A 265 -13.93 -17.02 -23.95
N LYS A 266 -14.33 -17.77 -22.93
CA LYS A 266 -15.41 -17.35 -22.02
C LYS A 266 -14.91 -16.55 -20.82
N TYR A 267 -13.63 -16.20 -20.77
CA TYR A 267 -13.12 -15.23 -19.80
C TYR A 267 -13.76 -13.86 -20.07
N GLU A 268 -13.88 -13.04 -19.03
CA GLU A 268 -14.25 -11.65 -19.22
C GLU A 268 -13.00 -10.89 -19.72
N PRO A 269 -13.07 -10.12 -20.81
CA PRO A 269 -11.95 -9.29 -21.23
C PRO A 269 -11.61 -8.28 -20.14
N LEU A 270 -10.32 -8.12 -19.85
CA LEU A 270 -9.89 -7.04 -18.97
C LEU A 270 -10.08 -5.70 -19.71
N VAL A 271 -11.03 -4.89 -19.24
CA VAL A 271 -11.36 -3.59 -19.83
C VAL A 271 -11.27 -2.51 -18.78
N GLN A 272 -10.90 -1.29 -19.20
CA GLN A 272 -10.96 -0.13 -18.30
C GLN A 272 -12.43 0.19 -17.99
N GLU A 273 -12.89 -0.17 -16.79
CA GLU A 273 -14.19 0.24 -16.28
C GLU A 273 -14.15 1.72 -15.89
N ASN A 274 -14.59 2.56 -16.83
CA ASN A 274 -14.62 4.01 -16.66
C ASN A 274 -15.80 4.50 -15.81
N ASN A 275 -16.36 3.67 -14.92
CA ASN A 275 -17.55 4.01 -14.15
C ASN A 275 -17.19 5.00 -13.01
N PRO A 276 -17.60 6.28 -13.10
CA PRO A 276 -17.23 7.29 -12.10
C PRO A 276 -17.97 7.13 -10.75
N GLU A 277 -18.97 6.25 -10.70
CA GLU A 277 -19.71 5.89 -9.49
C GLU A 277 -18.99 4.84 -8.65
N VAL A 278 -18.08 4.06 -9.25
CA VAL A 278 -17.20 3.18 -8.48
C VAL A 278 -16.20 4.06 -7.73
N THR A 279 -16.09 3.84 -6.42
CA THR A 279 -15.12 4.56 -5.59
C THR A 279 -14.19 3.58 -4.88
N VAL A 280 -12.91 3.92 -4.84
CA VAL A 280 -11.87 3.16 -4.13
C VAL A 280 -11.30 4.05 -3.02
N THR A 281 -11.22 3.54 -1.80
CA THR A 281 -10.61 4.26 -0.68
C THR A 281 -9.16 3.83 -0.51
N SER A 282 -8.22 4.79 -0.49
CA SER A 282 -6.82 4.54 -0.14
C SER A 282 -6.50 5.23 1.18
N VAL A 283 -5.87 4.53 2.12
CA VAL A 283 -5.49 5.09 3.42
C VAL A 283 -3.99 4.96 3.64
N TYR A 284 -3.32 6.07 3.94
CA TYR A 284 -1.89 6.12 4.26
C TYR A 284 -1.68 6.55 5.73
N PRO A 285 -0.81 5.89 6.49
CA PRO A 285 -0.03 4.70 6.10
C PRO A 285 -0.86 3.41 6.08
N SER A 286 -1.94 3.35 6.87
CA SER A 286 -2.98 2.31 6.89
C SER A 286 -4.24 2.83 7.60
N SER A 287 -5.31 2.04 7.70
CA SER A 287 -6.51 2.39 8.47
C SER A 287 -6.26 2.49 9.99
N ASP A 288 -5.30 1.70 10.48
CA ASP A 288 -5.14 1.44 11.92
C ASP A 288 -3.92 2.14 12.52
N THR A 289 -3.08 2.77 11.69
CA THR A 289 -1.82 3.40 12.12
C THR A 289 -1.67 4.82 11.56
N TYR A 290 -0.73 5.56 12.15
CA TYR A 290 -0.36 6.93 11.76
C TYR A 290 1.10 6.98 11.34
N ALA A 291 1.39 7.90 10.42
CA ALA A 291 2.76 8.28 10.06
C ALA A 291 3.14 9.56 10.84
N THR A 292 4.43 9.92 10.84
CA THR A 292 4.95 11.10 11.53
C THR A 292 5.66 12.03 10.57
N MET A 293 5.34 13.33 10.61
CA MET A 293 6.12 14.39 9.97
C MET A 293 6.77 15.27 11.04
N ALA A 294 8.02 15.66 10.83
CA ALA A 294 8.72 16.58 11.71
C ALA A 294 9.43 17.66 10.89
N PHE A 295 9.43 18.89 11.42
CA PHE A 295 9.99 20.07 10.77
C PHE A 295 10.95 20.80 11.70
N GLU A 296 11.92 21.46 11.11
CA GLU A 296 12.76 22.51 11.71
C GLU A 296 12.26 23.89 11.24
N ASP A 297 12.21 24.88 12.15
CA ASP A 297 11.58 26.19 11.91
C ASP A 297 12.55 27.33 11.57
N ARG A 298 13.83 26.99 11.34
CA ARG A 298 14.89 28.00 11.19
C ARG A 298 15.50 28.12 9.81
N TRP A 299 15.02 27.36 8.83
CA TRP A 299 15.48 27.47 7.43
C TRP A 299 15.57 28.94 7.00
N PRO A 300 16.64 29.41 6.32
CA PRO A 300 17.77 28.65 5.81
C PRO A 300 18.96 28.53 6.79
N LEU A 301 18.76 28.83 8.07
CA LEU A 301 19.75 28.58 9.13
C LEU A 301 19.54 27.19 9.73
N MET A 302 20.64 26.56 10.13
CA MET A 302 20.58 25.20 10.68
C MET A 302 19.78 25.17 12.00
N GLY A 303 20.16 25.95 13.01
CA GLY A 303 19.51 25.82 14.33
C GLY A 303 20.12 24.67 15.14
N ASP A 304 19.31 23.99 15.95
CA ASP A 304 19.71 22.90 16.86
C ASP A 304 19.34 21.49 16.37
N TYR A 305 18.53 21.36 15.31
CA TYR A 305 18.35 20.10 14.57
C TYR A 305 17.86 18.93 15.44
N ASP A 306 16.96 19.21 16.37
CA ASP A 306 16.31 18.18 17.19
C ASP A 306 15.03 17.63 16.55
N PHE A 307 14.58 18.20 15.43
CA PHE A 307 13.39 17.85 14.67
C PHE A 307 12.13 17.79 15.52
N ASN A 308 11.99 18.71 16.47
CA ASN A 308 10.80 18.80 17.30
C ASN A 308 10.07 20.14 17.22
N ASP A 309 10.54 21.10 16.40
CA ASP A 309 9.94 22.43 16.29
C ASP A 309 8.44 22.36 15.97
N VAL A 310 8.07 21.49 15.03
CA VAL A 310 6.69 21.07 14.76
C VAL A 310 6.66 19.60 14.38
N VAL A 311 5.95 18.78 15.16
CA VAL A 311 5.80 17.33 14.91
C VAL A 311 4.32 16.96 14.81
N TRP A 312 3.95 16.32 13.70
CA TRP A 312 2.61 15.86 13.41
C TRP A 312 2.55 14.34 13.33
N ARG A 313 1.60 13.73 14.03
CA ARG A 313 1.06 12.42 13.65
C ARG A 313 -0.02 12.64 12.62
N TYR A 314 -0.04 11.87 11.54
CA TYR A 314 -0.99 12.08 10.46
C TYR A 314 -1.43 10.80 9.76
N ARG A 315 -2.61 10.87 9.15
CA ARG A 315 -3.17 9.86 8.26
C ARG A 315 -3.86 10.58 7.11
N VAL A 316 -3.73 10.04 5.90
CA VAL A 316 -4.42 10.58 4.73
C VAL A 316 -5.33 9.52 4.14
N THR A 317 -6.60 9.88 3.95
CA THR A 317 -7.59 9.05 3.28
C THR A 317 -7.97 9.70 1.96
N GLU A 318 -7.75 8.99 0.86
CA GLU A 318 -8.14 9.40 -0.48
C GLU A 318 -9.36 8.59 -0.93
N LEU A 319 -10.35 9.28 -1.50
CA LEU A 319 -11.43 8.64 -2.23
C LEU A 319 -11.16 8.81 -3.72
N LEU A 320 -10.94 7.71 -4.42
CA LEU A 320 -10.65 7.67 -5.85
C LEU A 320 -11.89 7.22 -6.64
N ASN A 321 -11.98 7.55 -7.92
CA ASN A 321 -12.95 6.94 -8.84
C ASN A 321 -12.44 5.59 -9.41
N GLY A 322 -13.23 4.94 -10.27
CA GLY A 322 -12.83 3.74 -11.01
C GLY A 322 -11.60 3.91 -11.92
N GLN A 323 -11.12 5.13 -12.15
CA GLN A 323 -9.90 5.44 -12.90
C GLN A 323 -8.72 5.79 -11.99
N ARG A 324 -8.86 5.62 -10.66
CA ARG A 324 -7.89 6.03 -9.64
C ARG A 324 -7.57 7.54 -9.64
N GLU A 325 -8.49 8.35 -10.15
CA GLU A 325 -8.43 9.80 -10.01
C GLU A 325 -9.02 10.21 -8.66
N ILE A 326 -8.36 11.13 -7.97
CA ILE A 326 -8.76 11.65 -6.67
C ILE A 326 -10.08 12.42 -6.81
N LYS A 327 -11.10 11.99 -6.06
CA LYS A 327 -12.34 12.75 -5.82
C LYS A 327 -12.21 13.57 -4.53
N ASN A 328 -11.81 12.92 -3.44
CA ASN A 328 -11.65 13.55 -2.12
C ASN A 328 -10.31 13.20 -1.48
N ILE A 329 -9.78 14.12 -0.68
CA ILE A 329 -8.64 13.88 0.21
C ILE A 329 -9.04 14.34 1.61
N THR A 330 -8.88 13.46 2.59
CA THR A 330 -9.07 13.76 4.01
C THR A 330 -7.75 13.60 4.73
N PHE A 331 -7.28 14.68 5.36
CA PHE A 331 -6.08 14.70 6.17
C PHE A 331 -6.48 14.75 7.64
N ASP A 332 -6.09 13.72 8.38
CA ASP A 332 -6.15 13.71 9.84
C ASP A 332 -4.77 14.12 10.36
N TYR A 333 -4.67 15.21 11.12
CA TYR A 333 -3.45 15.71 11.74
C TYR A 333 -3.62 15.83 13.24
N THR A 334 -2.68 15.29 14.00
CA THR A 334 -2.60 15.42 15.46
C THR A 334 -1.25 16.01 15.81
N LEU A 335 -1.24 17.18 16.46
CA LEU A 335 0.02 17.82 16.86
C LEU A 335 0.63 17.00 18.01
N GLN A 336 1.76 16.36 17.73
CA GLN A 336 2.49 15.54 18.68
C GLN A 336 3.39 16.39 19.57
N ALA A 337 4.08 17.38 18.99
CA ALA A 337 5.00 18.27 19.70
C ALA A 337 5.20 19.60 18.97
N MET A 338 5.62 20.63 19.73
CA MET A 338 6.06 21.92 19.20
C MET A 338 7.15 22.53 20.11
N GLY A 339 8.41 22.28 19.75
CA GLY A 339 9.64 22.84 20.37
C GLY A 339 10.05 24.21 19.84
N ALA A 340 9.31 24.74 18.88
CA ALA A 340 9.63 25.99 18.23
C ALA A 340 9.65 27.18 19.20
N GLY A 341 10.65 28.06 19.04
CA GLY A 341 10.66 29.42 19.59
C GLY A 341 9.88 30.42 18.72
N PHE A 342 9.82 30.20 17.41
CA PHE A 342 9.04 31.03 16.50
C PHE A 342 7.58 30.58 16.42
N SER A 343 6.69 31.48 15.99
CA SER A 343 5.30 31.11 15.75
C SER A 343 5.16 30.60 14.32
N ASN A 344 4.78 29.33 14.20
CA ASN A 344 4.59 28.65 12.94
C ASN A 344 3.10 28.45 12.65
N GLY A 345 2.71 28.69 11.40
CA GLY A 345 1.51 28.12 10.80
C GLY A 345 1.83 26.80 10.10
N PHE A 346 0.78 26.08 9.70
CA PHE A 346 0.87 24.81 8.98
C PHE A 346 -0.16 24.76 7.85
N ALA A 347 0.26 24.26 6.69
CA ALA A 347 -0.56 24.17 5.49
C ALA A 347 -0.18 22.93 4.66
N VAL A 348 -1.09 22.55 3.76
CA VAL A 348 -0.80 21.57 2.70
C VAL A 348 -0.97 22.23 1.34
N HIS A 349 0.00 22.01 0.46
CA HIS A 349 0.05 22.50 -0.90
C HIS A 349 -0.20 21.35 -1.89
N LEU A 350 -1.06 21.60 -2.86
CA LEU A 350 -1.37 20.69 -3.97
C LEU A 350 -0.91 21.36 -5.28
N PRO A 351 0.37 21.24 -5.66
CA PRO A 351 1.00 22.06 -6.70
C PRO A 351 0.32 22.00 -8.06
N ASN A 352 -0.22 20.85 -8.45
CA ASN A 352 -0.88 20.69 -9.75
C ASN A 352 -2.41 20.69 -9.67
N VAL A 353 -2.99 21.12 -8.54
CA VAL A 353 -4.44 21.26 -8.39
C VAL A 353 -4.80 22.72 -8.51
N ASN A 354 -5.52 23.06 -9.58
CA ASN A 354 -6.07 24.40 -9.76
C ASN A 354 -7.09 24.69 -8.63
N PRO A 355 -6.98 25.83 -7.91
CA PRO A 355 -7.95 26.20 -6.89
C PRO A 355 -9.41 26.22 -7.36
N ALA A 356 -9.66 26.52 -8.64
CA ALA A 356 -11.01 26.50 -9.22
C ALA A 356 -11.60 25.08 -9.32
N ASN A 357 -10.77 24.04 -9.20
CA ASN A 357 -11.22 22.65 -9.16
C ASN A 357 -11.53 22.18 -7.73
N ILE A 358 -11.34 23.01 -6.70
CA ILE A 358 -11.78 22.67 -5.34
C ILE A 358 -13.28 22.95 -5.23
N ALA A 359 -14.10 21.91 -5.11
CA ALA A 359 -15.55 22.04 -4.92
C ALA A 359 -15.89 22.51 -3.50
N SER A 360 -15.26 21.90 -2.50
CA SER A 360 -15.50 22.21 -1.10
C SER A 360 -14.28 21.88 -0.24
N THR A 361 -14.15 22.59 0.88
CA THR A 361 -13.22 22.24 1.95
C THR A 361 -13.92 22.31 3.29
N VAL A 362 -13.63 21.35 4.16
CA VAL A 362 -14.12 21.31 5.54
C VAL A 362 -12.92 21.12 6.45
N LEU A 363 -12.69 22.08 7.34
CA LEU A 363 -11.67 21.99 8.38
C LEU A 363 -12.35 21.94 9.74
N THR A 364 -11.96 20.99 10.57
CA THR A 364 -12.32 20.99 12.00
C THR A 364 -11.07 21.08 12.85
N ARG A 365 -11.19 21.72 14.01
CA ARG A 365 -10.18 21.73 15.08
C ARG A 365 -10.82 21.17 16.33
N ASN A 366 -10.31 20.06 16.83
CA ASN A 366 -10.90 19.31 17.95
C ASN A 366 -12.41 19.03 17.76
N GLY A 367 -12.80 18.70 16.53
CA GLY A 367 -14.20 18.41 16.15
C GLY A 367 -15.06 19.64 15.86
N GLU A 368 -14.58 20.86 16.14
CA GLU A 368 -15.32 22.09 15.89
C GLU A 368 -14.95 22.72 14.53
N PRO A 369 -15.92 23.13 13.70
CA PRO A 369 -15.64 23.73 12.40
C PRO A 369 -14.78 25.00 12.49
N VAL A 370 -13.76 25.07 11.63
CA VAL A 370 -12.93 26.25 11.39
C VAL A 370 -13.25 26.77 9.99
N THR A 371 -13.39 28.08 9.83
CA THR A 371 -13.57 28.67 8.50
C THR A 371 -12.25 28.64 7.74
N HIS A 372 -12.22 27.98 6.59
CA HIS A 372 -11.03 27.84 5.76
C HIS A 372 -10.78 29.05 4.85
N GLN A 373 -9.49 29.36 4.60
CA GLN A 373 -9.04 30.23 3.52
C GLN A 373 -8.17 29.42 2.56
N VAL A 374 -8.63 29.27 1.31
CA VAL A 374 -7.75 28.86 0.21
C VAL A 374 -6.88 30.06 -0.11
N VAL A 375 -5.58 29.96 0.16
CA VAL A 375 -4.62 31.01 -0.21
C VAL A 375 -4.24 30.75 -1.66
N GLN A 376 -4.94 31.38 -2.59
CA GLN A 376 -4.67 31.23 -4.01
C GLN A 376 -3.45 32.06 -4.40
N SER A 377 -2.44 31.41 -4.97
CA SER A 377 -1.43 32.06 -5.78
C SER A 377 -1.26 31.29 -7.09
N GLY A 378 -1.38 32.00 -8.22
CA GLY A 378 -1.24 31.41 -9.55
C GLY A 378 -2.27 30.31 -9.86
N SER A 379 -1.79 29.10 -10.15
CA SER A 379 -2.57 27.92 -10.55
C SER A 379 -2.53 26.78 -9.53
N GLU A 380 -2.10 27.05 -8.30
CA GLU A 380 -1.80 26.04 -7.26
C GLU A 380 -2.72 26.23 -6.05
N ALA A 381 -3.12 25.14 -5.38
CA ALA A 381 -3.99 25.19 -4.21
C ALA A 381 -3.18 25.06 -2.91
N VAL A 382 -3.22 26.10 -2.07
CA VAL A 382 -2.64 26.12 -0.72
C VAL A 382 -3.75 26.15 0.32
N LEU A 383 -3.76 25.14 1.18
CA LEU A 383 -4.79 24.90 2.17
C LEU A 383 -4.22 25.09 3.57
N VAL A 384 -4.50 26.24 4.19
CA VAL A 384 -4.04 26.54 5.56
C VAL A 384 -4.84 25.72 6.58
N VAL A 385 -4.12 24.96 7.42
CA VAL A 385 -4.66 24.14 8.51
C VAL A 385 -4.62 24.92 9.84
N SER A 386 -3.50 25.59 10.12
CA SER A 386 -3.38 26.54 11.23
C SER A 386 -2.58 27.76 10.81
N GLU A 387 -3.03 28.94 11.22
CA GLU A 387 -2.34 30.22 11.03
C GLU A 387 -1.21 30.43 12.06
N ASN A 388 -1.35 29.83 13.26
CA ASN A 388 -0.43 30.00 14.38
C ASN A 388 -0.66 28.92 15.44
N LEU A 389 0.15 27.86 15.38
CA LEU A 389 0.08 26.71 16.29
C LEU A 389 0.32 27.10 17.75
N ARG A 390 1.22 28.06 18.01
CA ARG A 390 1.46 28.54 19.37
C ARG A 390 0.19 29.14 19.98
N LYS A 391 -0.51 30.00 19.24
CA LYS A 391 -1.77 30.60 19.71
C LYS A 391 -2.86 29.56 19.92
N ASP A 392 -2.90 28.52 19.10
CA ASP A 392 -3.84 27.41 19.28
C ASP A 392 -3.58 26.66 20.59
N LEU A 393 -2.31 26.37 20.90
CA LEU A 393 -1.92 25.72 22.15
C LEU A 393 -2.11 26.62 23.38
N GLU A 394 -1.81 27.93 23.27
CA GLU A 394 -2.10 28.92 24.33
C GLU A 394 -3.60 28.97 24.65
N ALA A 395 -4.46 28.93 23.63
CA ALA A 395 -5.91 28.93 23.80
C ALA A 395 -6.43 27.65 24.49
N LEU A 396 -5.71 26.54 24.35
CA LEU A 396 -5.97 25.27 25.03
C LEU A 396 -5.35 25.20 26.44
N GLY A 397 -4.53 26.17 26.83
CA GLY A 397 -3.89 26.21 28.14
C GLY A 397 -2.69 25.27 28.28
N GLU A 398 -2.11 24.84 27.17
CA GLU A 398 -1.00 23.87 27.15
C GLU A 398 0.37 24.55 27.29
N LEU A 399 0.43 25.88 27.11
CA LEU A 399 1.64 26.67 27.24
C LEU A 399 1.53 27.68 28.39
N ASP A 400 2.60 27.79 29.18
CA ASP A 400 2.73 28.78 30.25
C ASP A 400 4.18 29.28 30.39
N SER A 401 4.47 30.03 31.45
CA SER A 401 5.80 30.61 31.68
C SER A 401 6.91 29.59 31.97
N ASN A 402 6.55 28.39 32.45
CA ASN A 402 7.49 27.30 32.74
C ASN A 402 7.56 26.27 31.59
N CYS A 403 6.45 26.11 30.87
CA CYS A 403 6.31 25.19 29.75
C CYS A 403 5.97 25.98 28.50
N THR A 404 7.02 26.57 27.93
CA THR A 404 6.95 27.46 26.77
C THR A 404 6.82 26.70 25.46
N PHE A 405 7.17 25.40 25.48
CA PHE A 405 7.06 24.48 24.35
C PHE A 405 6.11 23.35 24.68
N TYR A 406 5.50 22.77 23.65
CA TYR A 406 4.53 21.69 23.82
C TYR A 406 5.21 20.35 23.61
N ARG A 407 5.24 19.55 24.68
CA ARG A 407 5.72 18.17 24.72
C ARG A 407 7.18 17.93 24.32
N THR A 408 8.02 18.95 24.21
CA THR A 408 9.48 18.77 23.99
C THR A 408 10.31 18.91 25.26
N GLN A 409 9.76 19.55 26.30
CA GLN A 409 10.43 19.75 27.58
C GLN A 409 10.07 18.62 28.58
N THR A 410 11.03 17.80 28.99
CA THR A 410 10.78 16.62 29.86
C THR A 410 10.04 16.97 31.15
N ALA A 411 10.30 18.13 31.74
CA ALA A 411 9.62 18.58 32.96
C ALA A 411 8.13 18.96 32.75
N CYS A 412 7.72 19.16 31.50
CA CYS A 412 6.39 19.62 31.10
C CYS A 412 5.48 18.47 30.61
N VAL A 413 6.05 17.34 30.19
CA VAL A 413 5.28 16.23 29.59
C VAL A 413 4.16 15.71 30.50
N SER A 414 4.34 15.71 31.82
CA SER A 414 3.33 15.22 32.76
C SER A 414 2.20 16.21 33.04
N GLN A 415 2.36 17.49 32.68
CA GLN A 415 1.34 18.53 32.84
C GLN A 415 0.64 18.89 31.53
N GLN A 416 1.22 18.51 30.38
CA GLN A 416 0.67 18.73 29.06
C GLN A 416 -0.10 17.51 28.56
N THR A 417 -1.23 17.76 27.92
CA THR A 417 -2.13 16.70 27.44
C THR A 417 -1.62 16.20 26.08
N SER A 418 -1.43 14.90 25.89
CA SER A 418 -1.19 14.32 24.55
C SER A 418 -2.40 14.50 23.64
N ASP A 419 -2.17 14.61 22.33
CA ASP A 419 -3.22 14.61 21.30
C ASP A 419 -4.30 15.69 21.53
N VAL A 420 -3.94 16.81 22.16
CA VAL A 420 -4.89 17.88 22.55
C VAL A 420 -5.29 18.79 21.39
N LEU A 421 -4.49 18.83 20.33
CA LEU A 421 -4.73 19.66 19.15
C LEU A 421 -4.79 18.78 17.90
N ASN A 422 -6.02 18.54 17.44
CA ASN A 422 -6.34 17.72 16.29
C ASN A 422 -6.98 18.58 15.21
N TYR A 423 -6.58 18.35 13.97
CA TYR A 423 -7.18 18.93 12.78
C TYR A 423 -7.64 17.83 11.84
N GLN A 424 -8.82 17.99 11.27
CA GLN A 424 -9.25 17.20 10.12
C GLN A 424 -9.60 18.13 8.97
N LEU A 425 -8.88 18.00 7.86
CA LEU A 425 -9.11 18.75 6.63
C LEU A 425 -9.65 17.80 5.56
N THR A 426 -10.88 18.02 5.10
CA THR A 426 -11.45 17.34 3.92
C THR A 426 -11.44 18.28 2.73
N VAL A 427 -11.00 17.80 1.59
CA VAL A 427 -10.91 18.51 0.30
C VAL A 427 -11.67 17.70 -0.74
N GLU A 428 -12.68 18.31 -1.37
CA GLU A 428 -13.45 17.71 -2.46
C GLU A 428 -13.10 18.40 -3.78
N LEU A 429 -12.81 17.61 -4.81
CA LEU A 429 -12.54 18.10 -6.16
C LEU A 429 -13.81 18.12 -7.01
N SER A 430 -14.02 19.21 -7.75
CA SER A 430 -15.15 19.38 -8.67
C SER A 430 -15.05 18.42 -9.86
N THR A 431 -13.83 18.19 -10.32
CA THR A 431 -13.48 17.19 -11.34
C THR A 431 -12.39 16.30 -10.75
N PRO A 432 -12.53 14.97 -10.81
CA PRO A 432 -11.48 14.07 -10.35
C PRO A 432 -10.16 14.33 -11.08
N VAL A 433 -9.03 14.18 -10.38
CA VAL A 433 -7.69 14.45 -10.94
C VAL A 433 -6.79 13.24 -10.71
N SER A 434 -5.99 12.85 -11.69
CA SER A 434 -5.03 11.74 -11.54
C SER A 434 -4.16 11.93 -10.29
N ARG A 435 -4.00 10.85 -9.52
CA ARG A 435 -3.15 10.84 -8.32
C ARG A 435 -1.70 11.25 -8.62
N GLU A 436 -1.18 10.88 -9.79
CA GLU A 436 0.15 11.31 -10.24
C GLU A 436 0.26 12.83 -10.39
N GLN A 437 -0.81 13.49 -10.83
CA GLN A 437 -0.84 14.94 -10.92
C GLN A 437 -0.92 15.58 -9.53
N VAL A 438 -1.81 15.11 -8.66
CA VAL A 438 -1.97 15.71 -7.33
C VAL A 438 -0.76 15.46 -6.42
N GLY A 439 -0.15 14.28 -6.51
CA GLY A 439 0.92 13.80 -5.63
C GLY A 439 0.46 12.68 -4.70
N TYR A 440 1.36 12.24 -3.82
CA TYR A 440 1.12 11.17 -2.85
C TYR A 440 1.37 11.67 -1.42
N PRO A 441 0.73 11.08 -0.38
CA PRO A 441 1.03 11.35 1.02
C PRO A 441 2.55 11.29 1.30
N PRO A 442 3.12 12.24 2.07
CA PRO A 442 2.48 13.27 2.90
C PRO A 442 1.88 14.48 2.15
N TYR A 443 1.91 14.47 0.81
CA TYR A 443 1.73 15.66 -0.04
C TYR A 443 2.77 16.74 0.31
N ASP A 444 2.66 17.92 -0.29
CA ASP A 444 3.50 19.05 0.07
C ASP A 444 2.96 19.72 1.34
N SER A 445 3.04 19.02 2.47
CA SER A 445 2.73 19.57 3.80
C SER A 445 3.93 20.38 4.30
N PHE A 446 3.68 21.59 4.80
CA PHE A 446 4.75 22.54 5.12
C PHE A 446 4.39 23.46 6.29
N ILE A 447 5.42 24.00 6.94
CA ILE A 447 5.28 25.07 7.93
C ILE A 447 5.62 26.43 7.31
N PHE A 448 5.00 27.49 7.83
CA PHE A 448 5.27 28.86 7.42
C PHE A 448 5.30 29.80 8.63
N ALA A 449 5.87 30.99 8.48
CA ALA A 449 5.98 31.93 9.59
C ALA A 449 4.61 32.56 9.84
N SER A 450 4.12 32.56 11.07
CA SER A 450 2.84 33.20 11.37
C SER A 450 2.88 34.69 11.03
N LYS A 451 1.77 35.19 10.47
CA LYS A 451 1.65 36.59 10.07
C LYS A 451 1.93 37.55 11.24
N ASP A 452 2.67 38.62 10.93
CA ASP A 452 3.05 39.69 11.87
C ASP A 452 3.89 39.20 13.08
N SER A 453 4.43 37.97 13.04
CA SER A 453 5.31 37.43 14.07
C SER A 453 6.79 37.54 13.69
N TYR A 454 7.64 37.86 14.66
CA TYR A 454 9.09 37.78 14.49
C TYR A 454 9.51 36.34 14.16
N HIS A 455 10.39 36.19 13.17
CA HIS A 455 10.81 34.91 12.64
C HIS A 455 12.30 34.96 12.23
N GLY A 456 13.14 35.38 13.18
CA GLY A 456 14.58 35.51 13.01
C GLY A 456 15.06 36.80 12.33
N ASP A 457 16.32 37.14 12.56
CA ASP A 457 16.97 38.38 12.06
C ASP A 457 17.39 38.31 10.58
N PHE A 458 17.24 37.15 9.93
CA PHE A 458 17.50 37.00 8.50
C PHE A 458 16.40 37.62 7.62
N THR A 459 15.32 38.10 8.24
CA THR A 459 14.27 38.90 7.60
C THR A 459 14.17 40.28 8.26
N ALA A 460 13.99 41.34 7.48
CA ALA A 460 13.90 42.71 8.02
C ALA A 460 12.55 43.01 8.69
N THR A 461 11.51 42.28 8.28
CA THR A 461 10.13 42.39 8.77
C THR A 461 9.54 40.99 8.88
N PRO A 462 8.55 40.75 9.77
CA PRO A 462 7.80 39.49 9.84
C PRO A 462 7.45 38.93 8.44
N PRO A 463 7.97 37.77 8.04
CA PRO A 463 7.87 37.32 6.65
C PRO A 463 6.51 36.71 6.30
N GLY A 464 5.75 36.22 7.28
CA GLY A 464 4.48 35.54 7.01
C GLY A 464 4.66 34.34 6.07
N MET A 465 3.69 34.13 5.18
CA MET A 465 3.73 33.08 4.15
C MET A 465 4.92 33.21 3.18
N SER A 466 5.63 34.34 3.11
CA SER A 466 6.83 34.42 2.26
C SER A 466 8.02 33.61 2.79
N TRP A 467 7.95 33.15 4.03
CA TRP A 467 8.85 32.16 4.61
C TRP A 467 8.12 30.83 4.77
N GLN A 468 8.70 29.75 4.26
CA GLN A 468 8.10 28.41 4.23
C GLN A 468 9.22 27.36 4.33
N THR A 469 8.95 26.21 4.94
CA THR A 469 9.86 25.06 4.98
C THR A 469 9.12 23.81 4.51
N HIS A 470 9.61 23.17 3.46
CA HIS A 470 8.99 22.03 2.81
C HIS A 470 9.88 20.78 2.83
N PHE A 471 9.33 19.62 2.44
CA PHE A 471 10.13 18.43 2.16
C PHE A 471 11.04 18.63 0.94
N LYS A 472 12.15 17.88 0.90
CA LYS A 472 13.19 18.05 -0.11
C LYS A 472 12.75 17.90 -1.56
N SER A 473 11.64 17.20 -1.80
CA SER A 473 11.05 16.99 -3.13
C SER A 473 10.29 18.20 -3.68
N PHE A 474 10.05 19.23 -2.87
CA PHE A 474 9.24 20.38 -3.22
C PHE A 474 10.07 21.66 -3.24
N ALA A 475 9.73 22.59 -4.13
CA ALA A 475 10.46 23.86 -4.31
C ALA A 475 9.83 25.05 -3.55
N GLY A 476 8.81 24.78 -2.72
CA GLY A 476 7.97 25.80 -2.10
C GLY A 476 6.79 26.23 -2.96
N THR A 477 5.87 27.00 -2.37
CA THR A 477 4.72 27.56 -3.10
C THR A 477 5.12 28.81 -3.89
N SER A 478 4.24 29.26 -4.79
CA SER A 478 4.42 30.52 -5.51
C SER A 478 4.44 31.80 -4.64
N GLU A 479 4.04 31.74 -3.36
CA GLU A 479 4.20 32.87 -2.41
C GLU A 479 5.56 32.89 -1.71
N MET A 480 6.33 31.81 -1.80
CA MET A 480 7.61 31.72 -1.12
C MET A 480 8.62 32.73 -1.68
N ASN A 481 9.37 33.36 -0.78
CA ASN A 481 10.49 34.18 -1.20
C ASN A 481 11.71 33.31 -1.53
N ASN A 482 11.87 33.00 -2.82
CA ASN A 482 12.99 32.21 -3.33
C ASN A 482 14.37 32.85 -3.09
N SER A 483 14.46 34.10 -2.61
CA SER A 483 15.76 34.69 -2.24
C SER A 483 16.39 34.02 -1.02
N PHE A 484 15.66 33.19 -0.27
CA PHE A 484 16.20 32.43 0.85
C PHE A 484 16.98 31.18 0.43
N PHE A 485 16.73 30.65 -0.77
CA PHE A 485 17.51 29.53 -1.28
C PHE A 485 18.98 29.89 -1.45
N ASN A 486 19.85 28.95 -1.12
CA ASN A 486 21.31 29.07 -1.15
C ASN A 486 21.85 30.22 -0.29
N LEU A 487 21.12 30.61 0.75
CA LEU A 487 21.61 31.48 1.82
C LEU A 487 21.99 30.65 3.04
N HIS A 488 22.95 31.16 3.82
CA HIS A 488 23.34 30.57 5.10
C HIS A 488 23.74 29.09 4.98
N ASP A 489 22.96 28.18 5.56
CA ASP A 489 23.23 26.74 5.60
C ASP A 489 22.46 25.98 4.51
N ASP A 490 21.50 26.63 3.83
CA ASP A 490 20.78 26.06 2.69
C ASP A 490 21.70 25.89 1.48
N ASN A 491 21.61 24.72 0.86
CA ASN A 491 22.33 24.34 -0.34
C ASN A 491 21.35 23.67 -1.34
N SER A 492 20.14 24.22 -1.45
CA SER A 492 19.11 23.75 -2.38
C SER A 492 19.58 23.84 -3.83
N GLY A 493 19.39 22.77 -4.62
CA GLY A 493 19.82 22.77 -6.02
C GLY A 493 19.42 21.52 -6.81
N GLY A 494 19.22 21.69 -8.11
CA GLY A 494 18.83 20.60 -9.00
C GLY A 494 17.37 20.19 -8.78
N ALA A 495 17.15 18.91 -8.48
CA ALA A 495 15.82 18.33 -8.26
C ALA A 495 15.38 18.34 -6.78
N GLU A 496 16.27 18.72 -5.85
CA GLU A 496 15.99 18.71 -4.41
C GLU A 496 16.22 20.11 -3.80
N SER A 497 15.39 20.46 -2.82
CA SER A 497 15.42 21.74 -2.08
C SER A 497 15.43 21.49 -0.57
N PHE A 498 15.51 22.54 0.24
CA PHE A 498 15.48 22.49 1.71
C PHE A 498 16.44 21.43 2.26
N LEU A 499 17.70 21.51 1.81
CA LEU A 499 18.77 20.64 2.27
C LEU A 499 20.10 21.39 2.42
N THR A 500 20.91 20.98 3.39
CA THR A 500 22.26 21.51 3.60
C THR A 500 23.27 20.86 2.64
N ASN A 501 24.52 21.34 2.64
CA ASN A 501 25.59 20.78 1.81
C ASN A 501 25.93 19.30 2.09
N ASN A 502 25.50 18.75 3.23
CA ASN A 502 25.66 17.34 3.61
C ASN A 502 24.33 16.57 3.58
N ASN A 503 23.35 17.06 2.81
CA ASN A 503 22.05 16.44 2.57
C ASN A 503 21.10 16.44 3.78
N MET A 504 21.39 17.21 4.83
CA MET A 504 20.49 17.29 5.98
C MET A 504 19.23 18.05 5.57
N PRO A 505 18.02 17.47 5.74
CA PRO A 505 16.78 18.13 5.40
C PRO A 505 16.32 19.08 6.52
N TRP A 506 15.36 19.98 6.25
CA TRP A 506 14.59 20.68 7.29
C TRP A 506 13.22 20.06 7.58
N ALA A 507 12.81 19.04 6.82
CA ALA A 507 11.57 18.30 7.05
C ALA A 507 11.77 16.81 6.77
N ILE A 508 11.24 15.95 7.64
CA ILE A 508 11.32 14.48 7.52
C ILE A 508 9.94 13.84 7.64
N ASN A 509 9.71 12.78 6.87
CA ASN A 509 8.51 11.96 6.92
C ASN A 509 8.90 10.52 7.28
N ILE A 510 8.23 9.96 8.28
CA ILE A 510 8.45 8.61 8.80
C ILE A 510 7.12 7.88 8.69
N ARG A 511 7.09 6.72 8.00
CA ARG A 511 5.87 5.94 7.78
C ARG A 511 5.40 5.16 9.03
N ASP A 512 5.87 5.54 10.20
CA ASP A 512 5.57 4.91 11.48
C ASP A 512 5.32 6.00 12.53
N GLU A 513 4.78 5.56 13.68
CA GLU A 513 4.84 6.37 14.89
C GLU A 513 6.30 6.55 15.33
N TRP A 514 6.62 7.74 15.82
CA TRP A 514 8.00 8.09 16.12
C TRP A 514 8.13 8.91 17.40
N ASP A 515 9.05 8.50 18.27
CA ASP A 515 9.40 9.23 19.48
C ASP A 515 10.31 10.42 19.12
N HIS A 516 9.81 11.63 19.28
CA HIS A 516 10.55 12.83 18.89
C HIS A 516 11.63 13.18 19.93
N PRO A 517 12.77 13.77 19.52
CA PRO A 517 13.80 14.21 20.45
C PRO A 517 13.31 15.25 21.45
N ILE A 518 13.92 15.25 22.63
CA ILE A 518 13.76 16.30 23.65
C ILE A 518 14.34 17.61 23.11
N GLU A 519 13.77 18.73 23.51
CA GLU A 519 14.22 20.08 23.23
C GLU A 519 15.77 20.26 23.32
N ASN A 520 16.39 20.81 22.27
CA ASN A 520 17.84 20.99 22.05
C ASN A 520 18.67 19.70 21.96
N VAL A 521 18.04 18.53 21.89
CA VAL A 521 18.77 17.27 21.66
C VAL A 521 18.81 16.99 20.17
N ASP A 522 19.91 17.41 19.54
CA ASP A 522 20.25 17.09 18.16
C ASP A 522 19.87 15.63 17.81
N ILE A 523 19.17 15.47 16.68
CA ILE A 523 18.62 14.19 16.24
C ILE A 523 19.67 13.09 16.13
N SER A 524 20.93 13.40 15.82
CA SER A 524 22.03 12.42 15.80
C SER A 524 22.40 11.87 17.19
N LYS A 525 21.98 12.54 18.26
CA LYS A 525 22.13 12.08 19.65
C LYS A 525 20.92 11.29 20.12
N ALA A 526 19.74 11.60 19.61
CA ALA A 526 18.55 10.80 19.84
C ALA A 526 18.59 9.50 19.02
N TYR A 527 19.00 9.58 17.76
CA TYR A 527 19.02 8.50 16.77
C TYR A 527 20.40 8.44 16.10
N PRO A 528 21.33 7.60 16.61
CA PRO A 528 22.72 7.56 16.14
C PRO A 528 22.92 7.17 14.68
N ASP A 529 21.97 6.47 14.08
CA ASP A 529 22.05 6.00 12.68
C ASP A 529 21.50 7.02 11.67
N PHE A 530 20.80 8.06 12.14
CA PHE A 530 20.25 9.12 11.29
C PHE A 530 21.29 9.79 10.37
N PRO A 531 22.51 10.14 10.83
CA PRO A 531 23.52 10.74 9.94
C PRO A 531 23.95 9.82 8.79
N THR A 532 24.00 8.50 9.03
CA THR A 532 24.32 7.52 7.98
C THR A 532 23.18 7.47 6.96
N TRP A 533 21.93 7.43 7.42
CA TRP A 533 20.76 7.52 6.56
C TRP A 533 20.78 8.78 5.69
N VAL A 534 21.01 9.96 6.29
CA VAL A 534 21.11 11.24 5.57
C VAL A 534 22.22 11.23 4.50
N THR A 535 23.44 10.85 4.88
CA THR A 535 24.60 10.90 3.98
C THR A 535 24.55 9.84 2.88
N SER A 536 23.78 8.77 3.09
CA SER A 536 23.47 7.77 2.06
C SER A 536 22.31 8.16 1.13
N SER A 537 21.74 9.36 1.29
CA SER A 537 20.53 9.79 0.57
C SER A 537 19.31 8.89 0.81
N GLY A 538 19.26 8.24 1.96
CA GLY A 538 18.16 7.35 2.36
C GLY A 538 18.32 5.89 1.97
N GLU A 539 19.44 5.50 1.34
CA GLU A 539 19.69 4.14 0.85
C GLU A 539 20.14 3.14 1.93
N SER A 540 20.64 3.63 3.07
CA SER A 540 21.10 2.79 4.19
C SER A 540 20.50 3.25 5.52
N GLU A 541 20.49 2.35 6.51
CA GLU A 541 19.88 2.61 7.82
C GLU A 541 18.42 3.07 7.72
N THR A 542 17.63 2.45 6.83
CA THR A 542 16.24 2.82 6.51
C THR A 542 15.27 2.65 7.70
N THR A 543 15.72 2.02 8.78
CA THR A 543 14.99 1.84 10.04
C THR A 543 15.61 2.63 11.20
N TRP A 544 16.42 3.66 10.93
CA TRP A 544 17.13 4.46 11.94
C TRP A 544 16.24 4.97 13.08
N TYR A 545 14.96 5.23 12.78
CA TYR A 545 13.96 5.76 13.72
C TYR A 545 13.43 4.73 14.72
N GLN A 546 13.72 3.43 14.54
CA GLN A 546 13.22 2.37 15.43
C GLN A 546 14.04 2.22 16.72
N ALA A 547 15.27 2.76 16.76
CA ALA A 547 16.18 2.59 17.89
C ALA A 547 16.63 3.96 18.44
N SER A 548 15.90 4.47 19.42
CA SER A 548 16.24 5.71 20.11
C SER A 548 17.25 5.50 21.25
N THR A 549 17.99 6.56 21.57
CA THR A 549 18.86 6.61 22.74
C THR A 549 18.03 6.92 23.98
N ALA A 550 18.21 6.12 25.04
CA ALA A 550 17.47 6.28 26.29
C ALA A 550 17.60 7.71 26.88
N ASN A 551 16.47 8.25 27.34
CA ASN A 551 16.36 9.61 27.91
C ASN A 551 16.72 10.74 26.94
N LYS A 552 16.59 10.52 25.63
CA LYS A 552 16.81 11.54 24.59
C LYS A 552 15.56 11.87 23.77
N VAL A 553 14.49 11.10 23.95
CA VAL A 553 13.24 11.23 23.21
C VAL A 553 12.04 11.27 24.15
N ILE A 554 10.92 11.77 23.65
CA ILE A 554 9.62 11.78 24.31
C ILE A 554 8.67 10.90 23.48
N PRO A 555 7.97 9.93 24.11
CA PRO A 555 7.08 9.03 23.40
C PRO A 555 5.96 9.74 22.64
N ALA A 556 5.65 9.21 21.45
CA ALA A 556 4.54 9.69 20.61
C ALA A 556 3.20 9.63 21.36
N THR A 557 2.92 8.51 22.03
CA THR A 557 1.71 8.26 22.82
C THR A 557 2.06 8.02 24.29
N GLN A 558 1.19 8.42 25.22
CA GLN A 558 1.37 8.02 26.62
C GLN A 558 0.97 6.54 26.75
N GLN A 559 1.86 5.69 27.29
CA GLN A 559 1.57 4.29 27.62
C GLN A 559 0.58 4.16 28.77
#